data_AF-A0A7S2BJY1-F1
#
_entry.id   AF-A0A7S2BJY1-F1
#
_cell.length_a   1.000
_cell.length_b   1.000
_cell.length_c   1.000
_cell.angle_alpha   90.00
_cell.angle_beta   90.00
_cell.angle_gamma   90.00
#
_symmetry.space_group_name_H-M   'P 1'
#
loop_
_entity.id
_entity.type
_entity.pdbx_description
1 polymer ?
#
loop_
_entity_poly.entity_id
_entity_poly.type
_entity_poly.pdbx_seq_one_letter_code
_entity_poly.pdbx_strand_id
1 'polypeptide(L)'
;EESIYYWCYKNDIPVYCPSITDGSIGDMLYFHTFKSGVDDDANLGGQTHIVLDIVRDIRSMNNESVTCKCWRRTGAIILGGGLPKHHICNANLMRNGADFAVFLNTAQEFDGSDSGAKPDEAVSWGKIKMEARPVKVHGEATLLFPLLV
;
A
#
# COMPACT_ATOMS: atom_id res chain seq x y z
N GLU A 1 -9.02 9.94 -21.04
CA GLU A 1 -9.16 9.60 -19.60
C GLU A 1 -8.38 8.30 -19.32
N GLU A 2 -7.04 8.35 -19.40
CA GLU A 2 -6.19 7.14 -19.36
C GLU A 2 -5.49 6.92 -18.01
N SER A 3 -5.54 7.91 -17.11
CA SER A 3 -4.88 7.83 -15.79
C SER A 3 -5.68 6.96 -14.83
N ILE A 4 -5.01 6.03 -14.15
CA ILE A 4 -5.59 5.23 -13.07
C ILE A 4 -6.08 6.13 -11.93
N TYR A 5 -5.28 7.11 -11.52
CA TYR A 5 -5.63 8.05 -10.44
C TYR A 5 -6.86 8.89 -10.77
N TYR A 6 -7.09 9.22 -12.04
CA TYR A 6 -8.33 9.89 -12.47
C TYR A 6 -9.56 9.02 -12.17
N TRP A 7 -9.50 7.74 -12.54
CA TRP A 7 -10.60 6.81 -12.30
C TRP A 7 -10.76 6.46 -10.82
N CYS A 8 -9.66 6.35 -10.06
CA CYS A 8 -9.73 6.19 -8.61
C CYS A 8 -10.46 7.37 -7.96
N TYR A 9 -10.09 8.60 -8.32
CA TYR A 9 -10.77 9.80 -7.83
C TYR A 9 -12.26 9.84 -8.23
N LYS A 10 -12.59 9.53 -9.50
CA LYS A 10 -13.97 9.52 -10.01
C LYS A 10 -14.87 8.49 -9.31
N ASN A 11 -14.31 7.38 -8.86
CA ASN A 11 -15.05 6.26 -8.26
C ASN A 11 -14.88 6.17 -6.73
N ASP A 12 -14.32 7.20 -6.09
CA ASP A 12 -14.10 7.25 -4.64
C ASP A 12 -13.26 6.05 -4.11
N ILE A 13 -12.23 5.67 -4.87
CA ILE A 13 -11.28 4.62 -4.50
C ILE A 13 -10.02 5.28 -3.92
N PRO A 14 -9.75 5.13 -2.61
CA PRO A 14 -8.57 5.72 -1.99
C PRO A 14 -7.28 5.03 -2.46
N VAL A 15 -6.21 5.80 -2.63
CA VAL A 15 -4.88 5.30 -2.96
C VAL A 15 -3.90 5.72 -1.87
N TYR A 16 -3.27 4.74 -1.22
CA TYR A 16 -2.32 4.97 -0.14
C TYR A 16 -0.88 4.77 -0.62
N CYS A 17 0.00 5.72 -0.29
CA CYS A 17 1.43 5.65 -0.62
C CYS A 17 2.27 6.26 0.52
N PRO A 18 2.58 5.49 1.58
CA PRO A 18 3.38 5.98 2.70
C PRO A 18 4.77 6.50 2.30
N SER A 19 5.34 5.96 1.22
CA SER A 19 6.64 6.34 0.67
C SER A 19 6.51 7.26 -0.55
N ILE A 20 5.53 8.17 -0.59
CA ILE A 20 5.29 9.07 -1.74
C ILE A 20 6.49 9.97 -2.08
N THR A 21 7.37 10.20 -1.12
CA THR A 21 8.60 10.98 -1.30
C THR A 21 9.71 10.21 -2.01
N ASP A 22 9.61 8.89 -2.12
CA ASP A 22 10.62 8.04 -2.78
C ASP A 22 10.31 7.91 -4.28
N GLY A 23 10.47 9.00 -5.01
CA GLY A 23 10.23 9.07 -6.45
C GLY A 23 10.26 10.50 -6.98
N SER A 24 9.96 10.68 -8.27
CA SER A 24 10.05 12.01 -8.91
C SER A 24 9.12 13.07 -8.29
N ILE A 25 8.01 12.66 -7.68
CA ILE A 25 7.16 13.58 -6.89
C ILE A 25 7.95 14.13 -5.69
N GLY A 26 8.76 13.28 -5.02
CA GLY A 26 9.67 13.68 -3.96
C GLY A 26 10.69 14.72 -4.41
N ASP A 27 11.27 14.56 -5.61
CA ASP A 27 12.19 15.57 -6.17
C ASP A 27 11.49 16.92 -6.36
N MET A 28 10.25 16.92 -6.85
CA MET A 28 9.47 18.15 -7.01
C MET A 28 9.11 18.79 -5.67
N LEU A 29 8.77 17.97 -4.65
CA LEU A 29 8.55 18.44 -3.28
C LEU A 29 9.83 19.04 -2.69
N TYR A 30 10.98 18.43 -2.93
CA TYR A 30 12.29 18.94 -2.54
C TYR A 30 12.60 20.28 -3.22
N PHE A 31 12.44 20.39 -4.55
CA PHE A 31 12.64 21.68 -5.22
C PHE A 31 11.65 22.76 -4.76
N HIS A 32 10.43 22.35 -4.39
CA HIS A 32 9.44 23.25 -3.82
C HIS A 32 9.89 23.83 -2.47
N THR A 33 10.59 23.08 -1.61
CA THR A 33 11.02 23.60 -0.30
C THR A 33 11.95 24.80 -0.41
N PHE A 34 12.84 24.85 -1.40
CA PHE A 34 13.74 25.99 -1.63
C PHE A 34 13.01 27.22 -2.17
N LYS A 35 11.94 27.02 -2.95
CA LYS A 35 11.12 28.11 -3.45
C LYS A 35 10.22 28.69 -2.37
N SER A 36 9.77 27.84 -1.46
CA SER A 36 8.88 28.18 -0.34
C SER A 36 9.56 28.76 0.88
N GLY A 37 10.89 28.98 0.86
CA GLY A 37 11.62 29.62 1.96
C GLY A 37 11.62 28.82 3.26
N VAL A 38 11.95 27.52 3.19
CA VAL A 38 12.00 26.61 4.36
C VAL A 38 13.22 26.85 5.28
N ASP A 39 14.13 27.75 4.90
CA ASP A 39 15.25 28.14 5.75
C ASP A 39 14.78 29.12 6.84
N ASP A 40 14.36 28.60 7.99
CA ASP A 40 14.36 29.14 9.38
C ASP A 40 13.97 30.61 9.69
N ASP A 41 13.67 31.47 8.72
CA ASP A 41 13.27 32.86 8.97
C ASP A 41 11.76 32.99 8.80
N ALA A 42 11.07 33.04 9.94
CA ALA A 42 9.62 33.05 10.11
C ALA A 42 8.88 34.26 9.48
N ASN A 43 9.46 34.96 8.50
CA ASN A 43 9.03 36.30 8.10
C ASN A 43 9.01 36.58 6.58
N LEU A 44 8.80 35.58 5.72
CA LEU A 44 8.54 35.81 4.28
C LEU A 44 7.20 35.23 3.82
N GLY A 45 6.14 36.00 4.09
CA GLY A 45 4.99 36.17 3.19
C GLY A 45 4.31 34.91 2.63
N GLY A 46 3.50 34.23 3.45
CA GLY A 46 2.27 33.56 2.98
C GLY A 46 2.39 32.38 2.01
N GLN A 47 3.57 31.82 1.77
CA GLN A 47 3.71 30.65 0.89
C GLN A 47 3.31 29.36 1.62
N THR A 48 2.53 28.50 0.95
CA THR A 48 1.98 27.28 1.55
C THR A 48 3.04 26.19 1.62
N HIS A 49 3.44 25.82 2.84
CA HIS A 49 4.27 24.64 3.08
C HIS A 49 3.46 23.36 2.90
N ILE A 50 4.00 22.41 2.14
CA ILE A 50 3.40 21.08 1.98
C ILE A 50 3.90 20.20 3.11
N VAL A 51 2.99 19.74 3.97
CA VAL A 51 3.27 18.77 5.02
C VAL A 51 2.55 17.48 4.68
N LEU A 52 3.31 16.39 4.56
CA LEU A 52 2.78 15.05 4.32
C LEU A 52 2.60 14.32 5.64
N ASP A 53 1.35 14.13 6.07
CA ASP A 53 1.00 13.44 7.30
C ASP A 53 0.65 11.97 7.03
N ILE A 54 1.65 11.09 7.12
CA ILE A 54 1.49 9.64 6.94
C ILE A 54 0.69 8.96 8.07
N VAL A 55 0.51 9.61 9.22
CA VAL A 55 -0.22 9.06 10.37
C VAL A 55 -1.73 9.05 10.10
N ARG A 56 -2.23 10.08 9.39
CA ARG A 56 -3.63 10.10 8.93
C ARG A 56 -3.92 9.01 7.90
N ASP A 57 -2.97 8.75 7.01
CA ASP A 57 -3.12 7.73 5.96
C ASP A 57 -3.16 6.33 6.56
N ILE A 58 -2.23 5.96 7.45
CA ILE A 58 -2.25 4.64 8.10
C ILE A 58 -3.52 4.45 8.92
N ARG A 59 -4.03 5.49 9.61
CA ARG A 59 -5.31 5.41 10.32
C ARG A 59 -6.45 5.13 9.35
N SER A 60 -6.49 5.83 8.22
CA SER A 60 -7.54 5.67 7.21
C SER A 60 -7.49 4.28 6.59
N MET A 61 -6.31 3.81 6.16
CA MET A 61 -6.14 2.49 5.56
C MET A 61 -6.45 1.34 6.53
N ASN A 62 -6.04 1.44 7.80
CA ASN A 62 -6.40 0.45 8.81
C ASN A 62 -7.92 0.45 9.06
N ASN A 63 -8.54 1.64 9.07
CA ASN A 63 -9.98 1.77 9.20
C ASN A 63 -10.71 1.15 8.00
N GLU A 64 -10.21 1.20 6.76
CA GLU A 64 -10.82 0.48 5.62
C GLU A 64 -10.99 -1.01 5.93
N SER A 65 -9.96 -1.63 6.54
CA SER A 65 -9.98 -3.04 6.91
C SER A 65 -10.90 -3.33 8.10
N VAL A 66 -10.86 -2.50 9.14
CA VAL A 66 -11.66 -2.68 10.37
C VAL A 66 -13.14 -2.36 10.15
N THR A 67 -13.43 -1.30 9.38
CA THR A 67 -14.80 -0.81 9.16
C THR A 67 -15.53 -1.55 8.04
N CYS A 68 -14.83 -2.41 7.28
CA CYS A 68 -15.45 -3.49 6.51
C CYS A 68 -16.31 -4.32 7.47
N LYS A 69 -17.60 -3.95 7.55
CA LYS A 69 -18.60 -4.46 8.49
C LYS A 69 -18.48 -5.98 8.61
N CYS A 70 -18.71 -6.54 9.79
CA CYS A 70 -18.56 -7.97 10.13
C CYS A 70 -19.12 -9.02 9.14
N TRP A 71 -19.99 -8.62 8.21
CA TRP A 71 -20.53 -9.45 7.12
C TRP A 71 -19.75 -9.39 5.79
N ARG A 72 -18.78 -8.48 5.68
CA ARG A 72 -17.95 -8.26 4.49
C ARG A 72 -16.59 -8.92 4.68
N ARG A 73 -16.24 -9.73 3.69
CA ARG A 73 -14.93 -10.37 3.58
C ARG A 73 -13.95 -9.41 2.93
N THR A 74 -12.67 -9.47 3.31
CA THR A 74 -11.61 -8.73 2.62
C THR A 74 -10.81 -9.67 1.74
N GLY A 75 -10.44 -9.19 0.56
CA GLY A 75 -9.55 -9.89 -0.37
C GLY A 75 -8.34 -9.02 -0.68
N ALA A 76 -7.16 -9.62 -0.73
CA ALA A 76 -5.93 -8.95 -1.14
C ALA A 76 -5.42 -9.56 -2.44
N ILE A 77 -5.25 -8.73 -3.47
CA ILE A 77 -4.51 -9.08 -4.69
C ILE A 77 -3.25 -8.21 -4.70
N ILE A 78 -2.09 -8.85 -4.58
CA ILE A 78 -0.81 -8.16 -4.41
C ILE A 78 0.11 -8.57 -5.55
N LEU A 79 0.49 -7.58 -6.37
CA LEU A 79 1.45 -7.73 -7.46
C LEU A 79 2.82 -7.25 -6.97
N GLY A 80 3.81 -8.14 -6.94
CA GLY A 80 5.13 -7.87 -6.40
C GLY A 80 5.26 -8.07 -4.88
N GLY A 81 6.12 -7.26 -4.26
CA GLY A 81 6.48 -7.36 -2.85
C GLY A 81 6.67 -5.98 -2.21
N GLY A 82 7.56 -5.89 -1.23
CA GLY A 82 7.97 -4.63 -0.60
C GLY A 82 6.87 -3.96 0.23
N LEU A 83 6.91 -2.62 0.26
CA LEU A 83 6.03 -1.81 1.09
C LEU A 83 4.53 -2.05 0.80
N PRO A 84 4.05 -2.11 -0.47
CA PRO A 84 2.64 -2.38 -0.75
C PRO A 84 2.16 -3.73 -0.17
N LYS A 85 2.97 -4.79 -0.30
CA LYS A 85 2.65 -6.11 0.26
C LYS A 85 2.46 -6.03 1.78
N HIS A 86 3.47 -5.49 2.47
CA HIS A 86 3.44 -5.43 3.92
C HIS A 86 2.31 -4.53 4.42
N HIS A 87 2.12 -3.36 3.82
CA HIS A 87 1.14 -2.37 4.26
C HIS A 87 -0.31 -2.88 4.14
N ILE A 88 -0.66 -3.55 3.02
CA ILE A 88 -1.99 -4.17 2.82
C ILE A 88 -2.23 -5.31 3.82
N CYS A 89 -1.24 -6.18 4.01
CA CYS A 89 -1.34 -7.28 4.96
C CYS A 89 -1.46 -6.77 6.41
N ASN A 90 -0.73 -5.72 6.77
CA ASN A 90 -0.76 -5.13 8.10
C ASN A 90 -2.07 -4.39 8.40
N ALA A 91 -2.72 -3.79 7.39
CA ALA A 91 -4.07 -3.25 7.58
C ALA A 91 -5.08 -4.37 7.89
N ASN A 92 -4.97 -5.52 7.21
CA ASN A 92 -5.82 -6.68 7.46
C ASN A 92 -5.53 -7.38 8.80
N LEU A 93 -4.36 -7.20 9.39
CA LEU A 93 -4.08 -7.64 10.76
C LEU A 93 -5.09 -7.04 11.75
N MET A 94 -5.48 -5.77 11.56
CA MET A 94 -6.39 -5.06 12.47
C MET A 94 -7.81 -5.66 12.51
N ARG A 95 -8.15 -6.54 11.56
CA ARG A 95 -9.41 -7.30 11.51
C ARG A 95 -9.24 -8.80 11.71
N ASN A 96 -8.10 -9.23 12.29
CA ASN A 96 -7.71 -10.63 12.45
C ASN A 96 -7.57 -11.40 11.13
N GLY A 97 -7.04 -10.72 10.11
CA GLY A 97 -6.58 -11.32 8.87
C GLY A 97 -7.53 -11.18 7.69
N ALA A 98 -6.98 -11.23 6.48
CA ALA A 98 -7.74 -11.23 5.23
C ALA A 98 -8.45 -12.59 5.00
N ASP A 99 -9.62 -12.57 4.38
CA ASP A 99 -10.38 -13.79 4.04
C ASP A 99 -9.85 -14.46 2.76
N PHE A 100 -9.31 -13.67 1.83
CA PHE A 100 -8.71 -14.13 0.58
C PHE A 100 -7.39 -13.40 0.33
N ALA A 101 -6.40 -14.10 -0.22
CA ALA A 101 -5.13 -13.49 -0.63
C ALA A 101 -4.56 -14.18 -1.86
N VAL A 102 -4.16 -13.38 -2.85
CA VAL A 102 -3.44 -13.81 -4.04
C VAL A 102 -2.17 -12.95 -4.15
N PHE A 103 -1.02 -13.60 -4.07
CA PHE A 103 0.29 -12.98 -4.25
C PHE A 103 0.86 -13.39 -5.59
N LEU A 104 1.33 -12.42 -6.37
CA LEU A 104 1.93 -12.66 -7.67
C LEU A 104 3.27 -11.95 -7.71
N ASN A 105 4.36 -12.68 -7.49
CA ASN A 105 5.70 -12.11 -7.41
C ASN A 105 6.79 -13.11 -7.78
N THR A 106 7.99 -12.59 -7.97
CA THR A 106 9.19 -13.34 -8.34
C THR A 106 10.09 -13.65 -7.14
N ALA A 107 9.78 -13.11 -5.96
CA ALA A 107 10.62 -13.18 -4.77
C ALA A 107 10.60 -14.57 -4.11
N GLN A 108 11.75 -14.95 -3.55
CA GLN A 108 12.01 -16.27 -2.99
C GLN A 108 12.19 -16.18 -1.47
N GLU A 109 11.84 -17.25 -0.75
CA GLU A 109 11.80 -17.25 0.72
C GLU A 109 13.18 -17.33 1.41
N PHE A 110 14.23 -17.75 0.70
CA PHE A 110 15.52 -18.09 1.31
C PHE A 110 16.24 -16.90 1.95
N ASP A 111 15.92 -15.67 1.55
CA ASP A 111 16.51 -14.45 2.08
C ASP A 111 15.80 -13.91 3.34
N GLY A 112 14.71 -14.56 3.77
CA GLY A 112 13.92 -14.15 4.93
C GLY A 112 13.22 -12.79 4.75
N SER A 113 13.05 -12.31 3.52
CA SER A 113 12.38 -11.04 3.24
C SER A 113 10.86 -11.17 3.31
N ASP A 114 10.18 -10.09 3.73
CA ASP A 114 8.71 -10.04 3.62
C ASP A 114 8.29 -10.22 2.15
N SER A 115 8.99 -9.62 1.18
CA SER A 115 8.70 -9.80 -0.25
C SER A 115 8.64 -11.27 -0.68
N GLY A 116 9.60 -12.07 -0.20
CA GLY A 116 9.75 -13.49 -0.51
C GLY A 116 8.87 -14.43 0.30
N ALA A 117 8.35 -13.97 1.44
CA ALA A 117 7.57 -14.77 2.39
C ALA A 117 6.43 -15.55 1.73
N LYS A 118 6.23 -16.79 2.18
CA LYS A 118 5.06 -17.61 1.83
C LYS A 118 3.80 -17.01 2.48
N PRO A 119 2.60 -17.22 1.89
CA PRO A 119 1.37 -16.78 2.52
C PRO A 119 1.15 -17.36 3.93
N ASP A 120 1.67 -18.57 4.19
CA ASP A 120 1.63 -19.20 5.52
C ASP A 120 2.33 -18.39 6.60
N GLU A 121 3.37 -17.61 6.23
CA GLU A 121 3.98 -16.68 7.17
C GLU A 121 3.00 -15.56 7.53
N ALA A 122 2.27 -15.00 6.56
CA ALA A 122 1.26 -13.99 6.85
C ALA A 122 0.09 -14.56 7.70
N VAL A 123 -0.20 -15.86 7.62
CA VAL A 123 -1.14 -16.54 8.54
C VAL A 123 -0.60 -16.58 9.97
N SER A 124 0.69 -16.86 10.18
CA SER A 124 1.28 -16.94 11.52
C SER A 124 1.20 -15.61 12.30
N TRP A 125 1.28 -14.48 11.58
CA TRP A 125 1.10 -13.14 12.14
C TRP A 125 -0.37 -12.73 12.33
N GLY A 126 -1.33 -13.49 11.80
CA GLY A 126 -2.74 -13.09 11.77
C GLY A 126 -3.07 -12.02 10.72
N LYS A 127 -2.18 -11.80 9.73
CA LYS A 127 -2.42 -10.92 8.58
C LYS A 127 -3.33 -11.57 7.54
N ILE A 128 -3.38 -12.91 7.52
CA ILE A 128 -4.33 -13.75 6.77
C ILE A 128 -5.03 -14.68 7.77
N LYS A 129 -6.32 -14.96 7.57
CA LYS A 129 -7.07 -15.89 8.42
C LYS A 129 -6.57 -17.33 8.27
N MET A 130 -6.65 -18.11 9.35
CA MET A 130 -6.26 -19.53 9.33
C MET A 130 -7.12 -20.37 8.37
N GLU A 131 -8.38 -19.99 8.18
CA GLU A 131 -9.33 -20.69 7.31
C GLU A 131 -9.24 -20.23 5.84
N ALA A 132 -8.41 -19.22 5.55
CA ALA A 132 -8.23 -18.72 4.20
C ALA A 132 -7.49 -19.75 3.33
N ARG A 133 -7.67 -19.63 2.01
CA ARG A 133 -6.94 -20.42 1.01
C ARG A 133 -6.05 -19.49 0.17
N PRO A 134 -4.96 -18.97 0.74
CA PRO A 134 -4.13 -18.02 0.03
C PRO A 134 -3.31 -18.72 -1.07
N VAL A 135 -3.06 -18.01 -2.18
CA VAL A 135 -2.29 -18.53 -3.31
C VAL A 135 -1.12 -17.60 -3.60
N LYS A 136 0.08 -18.15 -3.72
CA LYS A 136 1.25 -17.45 -4.27
C LYS A 136 1.60 -18.04 -5.62
N VAL A 137 1.60 -17.21 -6.66
CA VAL A 137 2.05 -17.57 -8.01
C VAL A 137 3.45 -16.99 -8.21
N HIS A 138 4.42 -17.88 -8.38
CA HIS A 138 5.80 -17.49 -8.69
C HIS A 138 5.91 -17.16 -10.18
N GLY A 139 5.95 -15.87 -10.49
CA GLY A 139 6.06 -15.41 -11.87
C GLY A 139 5.99 -13.90 -11.99
N GLU A 140 6.27 -13.43 -13.19
CA GLU A 140 6.35 -12.01 -13.52
C GLU A 140 4.96 -11.43 -13.81
N ALA A 141 4.68 -10.23 -13.30
CA ALA A 141 3.34 -9.67 -13.26
C ALA A 141 2.82 -9.25 -14.63
N THR A 142 3.69 -8.79 -15.53
CA THR A 142 3.25 -8.39 -16.87
C THR A 142 2.79 -9.58 -17.72
N LEU A 143 3.30 -10.79 -17.45
CA LEU A 143 2.82 -12.00 -18.11
C LEU A 143 1.52 -12.53 -17.50
N LEU A 144 1.45 -12.61 -16.17
CA LEU A 144 0.40 -13.36 -15.49
C LEU A 144 -0.83 -12.52 -15.14
N PHE A 145 -0.67 -11.24 -14.80
CA PHE A 145 -1.79 -10.41 -14.37
C PHE A 145 -2.80 -10.14 -15.49
N PRO A 146 -2.40 -9.90 -16.76
CA PRO A 146 -3.37 -9.76 -17.85
C PRO A 146 -4.20 -11.02 -18.14
N LEU A 147 -3.72 -12.21 -17.74
CA LEU A 147 -4.48 -13.47 -17.88
C LEU A 147 -5.48 -13.68 -16.73
N LEU A 148 -5.29 -12.98 -15.61
CA LEU A 148 -6.13 -13.07 -14.42
C LEU A 148 -7.36 -12.15 -14.50
N VAL A 149 -7.21 -10.99 -15.14
CA VAL A 149 -8.26 -9.96 -15.33
C VAL A 149 -9.25 -10.39 -16.41
#